data_AF-B8KP77-F1
#
_entry.id   AF-B8KP77-F1
#
_cell.length_a   1.000
_cell.length_b   1.000
_cell.length_c   1.000
_cell.angle_alpha   90.00
_cell.angle_beta   90.00
_cell.angle_gamma   90.00
#
_symmetry.space_group_name_H-M   'P 1'
#
loop_
_entity.id
_entity.type
_entity.pdbx_description
1 polymer ?
#
loop_
_entity_poly.entity_id
_entity_poly.type
_entity_poly.pdbx_seq_one_letter_code
_entity_poly.pdbx_strand_id
1 'polypeptide(L)'
;MSIDVDAARKFLSRDFMDFCIRLGLIVAVVIACERIFAPFLPIMLWGVILAVSLYPLFLSLCRRTRLSPGSNAALIVVLGILLLGVPTVMLGSSFATHIFDVIGNFDASTYTVRAPNDAVKDWPIVGERVFAAWSSAYTDLPGFIESLQPQLGNFSKSAAKAAASTAGTLLFFFGALIIAGVMMAYGESGTAAVGRIFARMVGGQKGPALHTITTLTVRSVATGVVGVAFIQALLFGVGFMLAGTPAAGLLALVTLIMGIVQLPALLVSLPVIAYVWGMGDGGTVVNVALTIYFIIAGFSDNVLKPMLLGRGVSVPMPVVLLGALGGMMGAGIVGLFVGAVILSVGYELFMGWVDEESLTVAAAEAEATGVSDAAAD
;
A
#
# COMPACT_ATOMS: atom_id res chain seq x y z
N MET A 1 -0.12 -36.61 -62.37
CA MET A 1 -0.32 -35.36 -61.62
C MET A 1 0.91 -35.17 -60.73
N SER A 2 2.00 -34.64 -61.29
CA SER A 2 3.22 -34.36 -60.53
C SER A 2 2.96 -33.12 -59.69
N ILE A 3 2.88 -33.29 -58.37
CA ILE A 3 2.84 -32.16 -57.44
C ILE A 3 4.17 -31.42 -57.63
N ASP A 4 4.10 -30.18 -58.10
CA ASP A 4 5.25 -29.31 -58.26
C ASP A 4 5.76 -28.93 -56.86
N VAL A 5 6.72 -29.73 -56.37
CA VAL A 5 7.29 -29.62 -55.03
C VAL A 5 8.00 -28.27 -54.84
N ASP A 6 8.53 -27.68 -55.92
CA ASP A 6 9.20 -26.39 -55.89
C ASP A 6 8.20 -25.24 -55.78
N ALA A 7 7.05 -25.33 -56.47
CA ALA A 7 5.95 -24.38 -56.30
C ALA A 7 5.36 -24.45 -54.89
N ALA A 8 5.17 -25.66 -54.34
CA ALA A 8 4.70 -25.85 -52.97
C ALA A 8 5.69 -25.30 -51.93
N ARG A 9 7.00 -25.53 -52.11
CA ARG A 9 8.05 -25.02 -51.21
C ARG A 9 8.16 -23.50 -51.23
N LYS A 10 7.99 -22.87 -52.41
CA LYS A 10 8.04 -21.41 -52.58
C LYS A 10 6.78 -20.71 -52.04
N PHE A 11 5.62 -21.37 -52.13
CA PHE A 11 4.39 -20.89 -51.51
C PHE A 11 4.48 -20.98 -49.98
N LEU A 12 4.93 -22.12 -49.45
CA LEU A 12 5.14 -22.32 -48.01
C LEU A 12 6.15 -21.33 -47.41
N SER A 13 7.26 -21.04 -48.10
CA SER A 13 8.27 -20.10 -47.59
C SER A 13 7.79 -18.65 -47.60
N ARG A 14 6.98 -18.26 -48.58
CA ARG A 14 6.39 -16.92 -48.66
C ARG A 14 5.31 -16.71 -47.61
N ASP A 15 4.41 -17.67 -47.43
CA ASP A 15 3.38 -17.62 -46.39
C ASP A 15 4.01 -17.66 -44.98
N PHE A 16 5.08 -18.44 -44.80
CA PHE A 16 5.82 -18.49 -43.54
C PHE A 16 6.58 -17.19 -43.26
N MET A 17 7.19 -16.57 -44.27
CA MET A 17 7.79 -15.24 -44.12
C MET A 17 6.72 -14.18 -43.81
N ASP A 18 5.59 -14.19 -44.50
CA ASP A 18 4.49 -13.25 -44.24
C ASP A 18 3.91 -13.43 -42.83
N PHE A 19 3.79 -14.69 -42.36
CA PHE A 19 3.42 -14.98 -40.97
C PHE A 19 4.47 -14.46 -39.98
N CYS A 20 5.76 -14.75 -40.19
CA CYS A 20 6.84 -14.28 -39.32
C CYS A 20 6.90 -12.75 -39.27
N ILE A 21 6.71 -12.07 -40.40
CA ILE A 21 6.69 -10.60 -40.48
C ILE A 21 5.48 -10.06 -39.74
N ARG A 22 4.28 -10.61 -39.95
CA ARG A 22 3.06 -10.18 -39.24
C ARG A 22 3.16 -10.42 -37.74
N LEU A 23 3.64 -11.59 -37.33
CA LEU A 23 3.88 -11.92 -35.93
C LEU A 23 4.91 -10.98 -35.32
N GLY A 24 6.04 -10.77 -36.00
CA GLY A 24 7.09 -9.83 -35.57
C GLY A 24 6.57 -8.40 -35.45
N LEU A 25 5.73 -7.95 -36.39
CA LEU A 25 5.10 -6.63 -36.35
C LEU A 25 4.12 -6.52 -35.17
N ILE A 26 3.27 -7.54 -34.95
CA ILE A 26 2.37 -7.57 -33.79
C ILE A 26 3.18 -7.52 -32.49
N VAL A 27 4.23 -8.34 -32.36
CA VAL A 27 5.09 -8.34 -31.17
C VAL A 27 5.79 -6.99 -30.98
N ALA A 28 6.31 -6.39 -32.04
CA ALA A 28 6.94 -5.07 -31.98
C ALA A 28 5.95 -3.97 -31.56
N VAL A 29 4.72 -4.00 -32.08
CA VAL A 29 3.64 -3.08 -31.67
C VAL A 29 3.29 -3.29 -30.20
N VAL A 30 3.16 -4.54 -29.74
CA VAL A 30 2.87 -4.85 -28.33
C VAL A 30 3.97 -4.34 -27.41
N ILE A 31 5.26 -4.57 -27.74
CA ILE A 31 6.40 -4.08 -26.95
C ILE A 31 6.44 -2.54 -26.96
N ALA A 32 6.17 -1.90 -28.10
CA ALA A 32 6.12 -0.45 -28.18
C ALA A 32 4.98 0.13 -27.31
N CYS A 33 3.78 -0.46 -27.39
CA CYS A 33 2.65 -0.09 -26.54
C CYS A 33 2.98 -0.28 -25.05
N GLU A 34 3.59 -1.41 -24.69
CA GLU A 34 4.00 -1.72 -23.32
C GLU A 34 5.02 -0.70 -22.80
N ARG A 35 6.07 -0.38 -23.55
CA ARG A 35 7.06 0.63 -23.12
C ARG A 35 6.51 2.03 -22.96
N ILE A 36 5.60 2.45 -23.86
CA ILE A 36 4.96 3.77 -23.78
C ILE A 36 4.01 3.82 -22.57
N PHE A 37 3.31 2.72 -22.28
CA PHE A 37 2.34 2.64 -21.19
C PHE A 37 2.99 2.34 -19.83
N ALA A 38 4.17 1.71 -19.81
CA ALA A 38 4.91 1.32 -18.62
C ALA A 38 5.05 2.41 -17.54
N PRO A 39 5.43 3.66 -17.85
CA PRO A 39 5.52 4.71 -16.81
C PRO A 39 4.16 5.08 -16.19
N PHE A 40 3.05 4.84 -16.89
CA PHE A 40 1.69 5.12 -16.41
C PHE A 40 1.06 3.93 -15.69
N LEU A 41 1.60 2.71 -15.83
CA LEU A 41 1.08 1.52 -15.15
C LEU A 41 0.93 1.72 -13.64
N PRO A 42 1.93 2.24 -12.89
CA PRO A 42 1.80 2.39 -11.45
C PRO A 42 0.63 3.27 -11.03
N ILE A 43 0.46 4.44 -11.67
CA ILE A 43 -0.60 5.39 -11.30
C ILE A 43 -1.98 4.87 -11.71
N MET A 44 -2.06 4.18 -12.86
CA MET A 44 -3.29 3.53 -13.33
C MET A 44 -3.70 2.37 -12.42
N LEU A 45 -2.75 1.54 -11.98
CA LEU A 45 -3.00 0.44 -11.06
C LEU A 45 -3.52 0.96 -9.72
N TRP A 46 -2.88 2.00 -9.16
CA TRP A 46 -3.40 2.67 -7.97
C TRP A 46 -4.79 3.25 -8.18
N GLY A 47 -5.03 3.88 -9.34
CA GLY A 47 -6.34 4.41 -9.71
C GLY A 47 -7.41 3.32 -9.73
N VAL A 48 -7.13 2.17 -10.35
CA VAL A 48 -8.05 1.01 -10.37
C VAL A 48 -8.27 0.45 -8.98
N ILE A 49 -7.21 0.26 -8.19
CA ILE A 49 -7.31 -0.26 -6.81
C ILE A 49 -8.21 0.64 -5.98
N LEU A 50 -7.97 1.96 -6.00
CA LEU A 50 -8.77 2.94 -5.29
C LEU A 50 -10.21 2.97 -5.81
N ALA A 51 -10.40 2.93 -7.14
CA ALA A 51 -11.73 2.94 -7.74
C ALA A 51 -12.53 1.72 -7.28
N VAL A 52 -11.99 0.50 -7.37
CA VAL A 52 -12.65 -0.74 -6.95
C VAL A 52 -12.97 -0.74 -5.45
N SER A 53 -12.08 -0.18 -4.65
CA SER A 53 -12.20 -0.11 -3.19
C SER A 53 -13.24 0.91 -2.73
N LEU A 54 -13.27 2.08 -3.37
CA LEU A 54 -14.20 3.17 -3.07
C LEU A 54 -15.53 3.05 -3.82
N TYR A 55 -15.65 2.17 -4.82
CA TYR A 55 -16.87 1.95 -5.58
C TYR A 55 -18.13 1.69 -4.73
N PRO A 56 -18.12 0.83 -3.68
CA PRO A 56 -19.31 0.64 -2.85
C PRO A 56 -19.72 1.93 -2.10
N LEU A 57 -18.76 2.76 -1.70
CA LEU A 57 -19.02 4.08 -1.12
C LEU A 57 -19.61 5.03 -2.17
N PHE A 58 -19.05 5.03 -3.38
CA PHE A 58 -19.58 5.78 -4.53
C PHE A 58 -21.03 5.41 -4.85
N LEU A 59 -21.36 4.12 -4.94
CA LEU A 59 -22.74 3.68 -5.17
C LEU A 59 -23.66 4.08 -4.02
N SER A 60 -23.21 3.98 -2.78
CA SER A 60 -23.99 4.39 -1.60
C SER A 60 -24.28 5.89 -1.61
N LEU A 61 -23.30 6.69 -2.04
CA LEU A 61 -23.45 8.13 -2.21
C LEU A 61 -24.42 8.46 -3.35
N CYS A 62 -24.26 7.83 -4.52
CA CYS A 62 -25.18 7.97 -5.66
C CYS A 62 -26.63 7.58 -5.33
N ARG A 63 -26.85 6.63 -4.43
CA ARG A 63 -28.20 6.28 -3.95
C ARG A 63 -28.79 7.32 -2.97
N ARG A 64 -27.94 8.04 -2.24
CA ARG A 64 -28.35 9.04 -1.24
C ARG A 64 -28.49 10.45 -1.83
N THR A 65 -27.71 10.78 -2.85
CA THR A 65 -27.71 12.09 -3.49
C THR A 65 -28.45 12.05 -4.82
N ARG A 66 -28.99 13.18 -5.28
CA ARG A 66 -29.56 13.33 -6.63
C ARG A 66 -28.54 13.86 -7.66
N LEU A 67 -27.25 13.77 -7.33
CA LEU A 67 -26.17 14.32 -8.15
C LEU A 67 -25.83 13.39 -9.31
N SER A 68 -25.24 13.95 -10.38
CA SER A 68 -24.73 13.14 -11.47
C SER A 68 -23.58 12.22 -11.00
N PRO A 69 -23.37 11.06 -11.65
CA PRO A 69 -22.26 10.16 -11.31
C PRO A 69 -20.90 10.87 -11.27
N GLY A 70 -20.64 11.78 -12.22
CA GLY A 70 -19.40 12.58 -12.23
C GLY A 70 -19.26 13.51 -11.01
N SER A 71 -20.35 14.12 -10.55
CA SER A 71 -20.31 15.00 -9.37
C SER A 71 -20.11 14.22 -8.07
N ASN A 72 -20.72 13.05 -7.95
CA ASN A 72 -20.50 12.17 -6.79
C ASN A 72 -19.06 11.65 -6.73
N ALA A 73 -18.47 11.31 -7.89
CA ALA A 73 -17.08 10.91 -7.97
C ALA A 73 -16.15 12.07 -7.60
N ALA A 74 -16.39 13.28 -8.14
CA ALA A 74 -15.65 14.48 -7.78
C ALA A 74 -15.75 14.80 -6.29
N LEU A 75 -16.93 14.63 -5.68
CA LEU A 75 -17.10 14.83 -4.24
C LEU A 75 -16.21 13.89 -3.44
N ILE A 76 -16.17 12.59 -3.77
CA ILE A 76 -15.30 11.62 -3.09
C ILE A 76 -13.82 11.99 -3.23
N VAL A 77 -13.39 12.41 -4.42
CA VAL A 77 -12.01 12.84 -4.67
C VAL A 77 -11.67 14.07 -3.84
N VAL A 78 -12.51 15.12 -3.88
CA VAL A 78 -12.29 16.35 -3.12
C VAL A 78 -12.25 16.08 -1.63
N LEU A 79 -13.18 15.26 -1.12
CA LEU A 79 -13.24 14.91 0.30
C LEU A 79 -12.03 14.08 0.71
N GLY A 80 -11.56 13.15 -0.15
CA GLY A 80 -10.33 12.40 0.06
C GLY A 80 -9.07 13.29 0.07
N ILE A 81 -8.96 14.23 -0.87
CA ILE A 81 -7.85 15.21 -0.90
C ILE A 81 -7.90 16.11 0.33
N LEU A 82 -9.07 16.57 0.76
CA LEU A 82 -9.19 17.41 1.95
C LEU A 82 -8.80 16.63 3.22
N LEU A 83 -9.35 15.43 3.38
CA LEU A 83 -9.15 14.59 4.55
C LEU A 83 -7.69 14.15 4.72
N LEU A 84 -6.99 13.87 3.62
CA LEU A 84 -5.60 13.43 3.65
C LEU A 84 -4.61 14.60 3.50
N GLY A 85 -4.92 15.56 2.64
CA GLY A 85 -4.04 16.67 2.29
C GLY A 85 -3.91 17.71 3.40
N VAL A 86 -5.03 18.10 4.03
CA VAL A 86 -5.00 19.16 5.06
C VAL A 86 -4.14 18.77 6.26
N PRO A 87 -4.34 17.62 6.92
CA PRO A 87 -3.50 17.25 8.05
C PRO A 87 -2.04 17.11 7.65
N THR A 88 -1.77 16.56 6.46
CA THR A 88 -0.39 16.34 5.99
C THR A 88 0.37 17.65 5.77
N VAL A 89 -0.27 18.66 5.17
CA VAL A 89 0.34 19.98 4.99
C VAL A 89 0.54 20.68 6.33
N MET A 90 -0.46 20.62 7.23
CA MET A 90 -0.35 21.20 8.57
C MET A 90 0.85 20.61 9.31
N LEU A 91 0.97 19.28 9.36
CA LEU A 91 2.08 18.60 10.02
C LEU A 91 3.42 18.88 9.37
N GLY A 92 3.49 18.86 8.04
CA GLY A 92 4.71 19.19 7.31
C GLY A 92 5.18 20.60 7.63
N SER A 93 4.24 21.56 7.70
CA SER A 93 4.55 22.95 8.06
C SER A 93 4.95 23.13 9.52
N SER A 94 4.28 22.46 10.46
CA SER A 94 4.63 22.48 11.89
C SER A 94 5.99 21.83 12.15
N PHE A 95 6.27 20.70 11.51
CA PHE A 95 7.57 20.03 11.63
C PHE A 95 8.70 20.88 11.05
N ALA A 96 8.48 21.50 9.88
CA ALA A 96 9.44 22.42 9.29
C ALA A 96 9.72 23.61 10.21
N THR A 97 8.67 24.31 10.69
CA THR A 97 8.82 25.47 11.57
C THR A 97 9.51 25.10 12.89
N HIS A 98 9.13 24.03 13.57
CA HIS A 98 9.79 23.63 14.81
C HIS A 98 11.26 23.22 14.61
N ILE A 99 11.62 22.58 13.51
CA ILE A 99 13.02 22.27 13.21
C ILE A 99 13.79 23.56 12.90
N PHE A 100 13.25 24.46 12.09
CA PHE A 100 13.92 25.70 11.73
C PHE A 100 14.01 26.68 12.90
N ASP A 101 13.04 26.69 13.82
CA ASP A 101 13.09 27.49 15.04
C ASP A 101 14.10 26.91 16.05
N VAL A 102 14.15 25.58 16.20
CA VAL A 102 15.16 24.92 17.05
C VAL A 102 16.57 25.09 16.46
N ILE A 103 16.74 25.16 15.14
CA ILE A 103 18.05 25.40 14.54
C ILE A 103 18.40 26.89 14.49
N GLY A 104 17.42 27.75 14.26
CA GLY A 104 17.59 29.19 14.03
C GLY A 104 17.59 30.05 15.30
N ASN A 105 16.88 29.64 16.35
CA ASN A 105 16.82 30.33 17.65
C ASN A 105 17.59 29.58 18.75
N PHE A 106 18.51 28.69 18.38
CA PHE A 106 19.42 28.06 19.35
C PHE A 106 20.49 29.07 19.77
N ASP A 107 20.09 30.03 20.61
CA ASP A 107 21.02 30.92 21.30
C ASP A 107 21.70 30.15 22.44
N ALA A 108 22.98 29.84 22.25
CA ALA A 108 23.84 29.17 23.23
C ALA A 108 23.94 29.91 24.58
N SER A 109 23.46 31.15 24.65
CA SER A 109 23.41 31.99 25.85
C SER A 109 22.20 31.74 26.77
N THR A 110 21.17 30.99 26.33
CA THR A 110 19.91 30.81 27.08
C THR A 110 19.76 29.44 27.75
N TYR A 111 20.46 28.40 27.26
CA TYR A 111 20.34 27.03 27.77
C TYR A 111 21.60 26.62 28.57
N THR A 112 21.55 26.73 29.90
CA THR A 112 22.57 26.16 30.77
C THR A 112 22.42 24.65 30.83
N VAL A 113 23.29 23.90 30.14
CA VAL A 113 23.37 22.45 30.28
C VAL A 113 23.79 22.13 31.71
N ARG A 114 22.95 21.42 32.46
CA ARG A 114 23.28 20.99 33.83
C ARG A 114 24.36 19.90 33.76
N ALA A 115 25.31 19.92 34.69
CA ALA A 115 26.41 18.97 34.74
C ALA A 115 25.89 17.52 34.69
N PRO A 116 26.46 16.64 33.84
CA PRO A 116 26.05 15.25 33.75
C PRO A 116 26.26 14.57 35.10
N ASN A 117 25.25 13.82 35.56
CA ASN A 117 25.39 12.96 36.74
C ASN A 117 26.25 11.74 36.38
N ASP A 118 27.20 11.35 37.24
CA ASP A 118 28.11 10.22 37.00
C ASP A 118 27.37 8.89 36.75
N ALA A 119 26.11 8.78 37.19
CA ALA A 119 25.22 7.64 36.94
C ALA A 119 24.89 7.39 35.45
N VAL A 120 25.16 8.34 34.53
CA VAL A 120 24.97 8.16 33.08
C VAL A 120 26.10 7.32 32.46
N LYS A 121 27.25 7.24 33.12
CA LYS A 121 28.42 6.46 32.67
C LYS A 121 28.19 4.96 32.76
N ASP A 122 27.32 4.54 33.68
CA ASP A 122 27.01 3.13 33.94
C ASP A 122 25.91 2.55 33.03
N TRP A 123 25.40 3.32 32.05
CA TRP A 123 24.43 2.82 31.09
C TRP A 123 25.08 1.86 30.08
N PRO A 124 24.64 0.59 30.00
CA PRO A 124 25.23 -0.35 29.07
C PRO A 124 24.98 0.09 27.62
N ILE A 125 26.01 -0.08 26.78
CA ILE A 125 26.06 0.18 25.31
C ILE A 125 26.22 1.66 24.89
N VAL A 126 25.67 2.64 25.63
CA VAL A 126 25.69 4.06 25.19
C VAL A 126 26.24 5.04 26.23
N GLY A 127 26.48 4.61 27.48
CA GLY A 127 26.84 5.48 28.60
C GLY A 127 28.11 6.30 28.40
N GLU A 128 29.20 5.69 27.92
CA GLU A 128 30.46 6.41 27.67
C GLU A 128 30.35 7.43 26.54
N ARG A 129 29.63 7.12 25.46
CA ARG A 129 29.45 8.03 24.32
C ARG A 129 28.53 9.20 24.66
N VAL A 130 27.47 8.94 25.41
CA VAL A 130 26.53 9.96 25.88
C VAL A 130 27.19 10.83 26.95
N PHE A 131 27.93 10.25 27.90
CA PHE A 131 28.67 11.02 28.90
C PHE A 131 29.78 11.88 28.27
N ALA A 132 30.51 11.36 27.28
CA ALA A 132 31.51 12.13 26.54
C ALA A 132 30.87 13.28 25.74
N ALA A 133 29.77 13.02 25.02
CA ALA A 133 29.05 14.06 24.28
C ALA A 133 28.42 15.11 25.22
N TRP A 134 27.86 14.70 26.36
CA TRP A 134 27.27 15.58 27.37
C TRP A 134 28.34 16.41 28.10
N SER A 135 29.49 15.81 28.41
CA SER A 135 30.62 16.49 29.01
C SER A 135 31.25 17.52 28.04
N SER A 136 31.38 17.17 26.75
CA SER A 136 31.78 18.15 25.72
C SER A 136 30.75 19.27 25.54
N ALA A 137 29.45 18.96 25.55
CA ALA A 137 28.39 19.97 25.51
C ALA A 137 28.36 20.87 26.77
N TYR A 138 28.75 20.34 27.93
CA TYR A 138 28.86 21.10 29.19
C TYR A 138 30.11 22.00 29.22
N THR A 139 31.22 21.55 28.63
CA THR A 139 32.53 22.24 28.70
C THR A 139 32.71 23.29 27.60
N ASP A 140 32.19 23.03 26.40
CA ASP A 140 32.26 23.93 25.25
C ASP A 140 31.04 23.71 24.32
N LEU A 141 29.90 24.26 24.75
CA LEU A 141 28.64 24.20 24.00
C LEU A 141 28.78 24.74 22.55
N PRO A 142 29.51 25.87 22.32
CA PRO A 142 29.79 26.34 20.95
C PRO A 142 30.59 25.34 20.11
N GLY A 143 31.71 24.80 20.61
CA GLY A 143 32.54 23.84 19.87
C GLY A 143 31.85 22.50 19.62
N PHE A 144 30.98 22.06 20.53
CA PHE A 144 30.14 20.87 20.35
C PHE A 144 29.09 21.08 19.23
N ILE A 145 28.43 22.25 19.20
CA ILE A 145 27.49 22.61 18.13
C ILE A 145 28.22 22.71 16.78
N GLU A 146 29.43 23.27 16.75
CA GLU A 146 30.26 23.36 15.54
C GLU A 146 30.66 21.96 15.02
N SER A 147 30.97 21.03 15.93
CA SER A 147 31.24 19.62 15.58
C SER A 147 30.00 18.87 15.06
N LEU A 148 28.80 19.29 15.49
CA LEU A 148 27.52 18.75 15.03
C LEU A 148 27.03 19.43 13.74
N GLN A 149 27.52 20.61 13.39
CA GLN A 149 27.14 21.36 12.20
C GLN A 149 27.21 20.53 10.89
N PRO A 150 28.27 19.74 10.61
CA PRO A 150 28.29 18.84 9.46
C PRO A 150 27.27 17.69 9.57
N GLN A 151 27.00 17.19 10.78
CA GLN A 151 25.98 16.14 11.00
C GLN A 151 24.55 16.68 10.86
N LEU A 152 24.28 17.89 11.34
CA LEU A 152 23.04 18.64 11.17
C LEU A 152 22.81 19.02 9.71
N GLY A 153 23.87 19.39 8.98
CA GLY A 153 23.83 19.61 7.54
C GLY A 153 23.45 18.34 6.75
N ASN A 154 24.00 17.19 7.13
CA ASN A 154 23.63 15.91 6.52
C ASN A 154 22.23 15.44 6.92
N PHE A 155 21.85 15.64 8.18
CA PHE A 155 20.51 15.33 8.69
C PHE A 155 19.43 16.18 8.01
N SER A 156 19.64 17.49 7.88
CA SER A 156 18.72 18.40 7.19
C SER A 156 18.56 18.07 5.72
N LYS A 157 19.64 17.75 4.99
CA LYS A 157 19.56 17.25 3.61
C LYS A 157 18.79 15.93 3.52
N SER A 158 19.03 15.00 4.45
CA SER A 158 18.33 13.72 4.49
C SER A 158 16.84 13.89 4.80
N ALA A 159 16.51 14.74 5.78
CA ALA A 159 15.14 15.10 6.15
C ALA A 159 14.42 15.81 5.01
N ALA A 160 15.07 16.75 4.32
CA ALA A 160 14.52 17.43 3.15
C ALA A 160 14.27 16.45 2.00
N LYS A 161 15.19 15.50 1.75
CA LYS A 161 15.01 14.45 0.74
C LYS A 161 13.84 13.52 1.10
N ALA A 162 13.73 13.13 2.37
CA ALA A 162 12.63 12.29 2.86
C ALA A 162 11.27 13.02 2.80
N ALA A 163 11.25 14.31 3.12
CA ALA A 163 10.07 15.15 2.99
C ALA A 163 9.66 15.31 1.52
N ALA A 164 10.61 15.57 0.62
CA ALA A 164 10.37 15.67 -0.81
C ALA A 164 9.87 14.35 -1.41
N SER A 165 10.45 13.21 -1.02
CA SER A 165 9.95 11.90 -1.47
C SER A 165 8.55 11.63 -0.97
N THR A 166 8.25 11.96 0.30
CA THR A 166 6.91 11.80 0.88
C THR A 166 5.89 12.68 0.17
N ALA A 167 6.22 13.95 -0.09
CA ALA A 167 5.39 14.86 -0.87
C ALA A 167 5.14 14.32 -2.29
N GLY A 168 6.17 13.77 -2.94
CA GLY A 168 6.05 13.10 -4.23
C GLY A 168 5.09 11.92 -4.20
N THR A 169 5.17 11.06 -3.18
CA THR A 169 4.25 9.94 -2.98
C THR A 169 2.81 10.40 -2.77
N LEU A 170 2.60 11.48 -1.99
CA LEU A 170 1.27 12.05 -1.76
C LEU A 170 0.66 12.65 -3.02
N LEU A 171 1.44 13.43 -3.79
CA LEU A 171 0.99 13.98 -5.07
C LEU A 171 0.63 12.87 -6.05
N PHE A 172 1.45 11.83 -6.11
CA PHE A 172 1.18 10.64 -6.91
C PHE A 172 -0.12 9.94 -6.45
N PHE A 173 -0.33 9.80 -5.14
CA PHE A 173 -1.56 9.24 -4.57
C PHE A 173 -2.80 10.10 -4.90
N PHE A 174 -2.70 11.43 -4.83
CA PHE A 174 -3.79 12.32 -5.25
C PHE A 174 -4.07 12.24 -6.74
N GLY A 175 -3.03 12.12 -7.57
CA GLY A 175 -3.19 11.85 -9.01
C GLY A 175 -3.93 10.55 -9.26
N ALA A 176 -3.56 9.48 -8.56
CA ALA A 176 -4.27 8.20 -8.63
C ALA A 176 -5.71 8.29 -8.12
N LEU A 177 -5.97 9.08 -7.06
CA LEU A 177 -7.32 9.31 -6.54
C LEU A 177 -8.20 10.05 -7.57
N ILE A 178 -7.64 11.03 -8.29
CA ILE A 178 -8.34 11.71 -9.39
C ILE A 178 -8.69 10.73 -10.51
N ILE A 179 -7.73 9.90 -10.94
CA ILE A 179 -7.96 8.84 -11.94
C ILE A 179 -9.04 7.88 -11.44
N ALA A 180 -8.99 7.47 -10.18
CA ALA A 180 -9.99 6.63 -9.56
C ALA A 180 -11.39 7.27 -9.63
N GLY A 181 -11.49 8.58 -9.36
CA GLY A 181 -12.72 9.35 -9.53
C GLY A 181 -13.29 9.24 -10.94
N VAL A 182 -12.46 9.45 -11.96
CA VAL A 182 -12.87 9.27 -13.36
C VAL A 182 -13.33 7.84 -13.62
N MET A 183 -12.57 6.84 -13.19
CA MET A 183 -12.94 5.43 -13.39
C MET A 183 -14.25 5.05 -12.69
N MET A 184 -14.51 5.58 -11.49
CA MET A 184 -15.77 5.36 -10.77
C MET A 184 -16.96 5.99 -11.51
N ALA A 185 -16.79 7.20 -12.06
CA ALA A 185 -17.83 7.86 -12.84
C ALA A 185 -18.23 7.05 -14.10
N TYR A 186 -17.28 6.33 -14.70
CA TYR A 186 -17.50 5.41 -15.83
C TYR A 186 -17.56 3.92 -15.43
N GLY A 187 -17.84 3.63 -14.16
CA GLY A 187 -17.70 2.29 -13.58
C GLY A 187 -18.55 1.22 -14.27
N GLU A 188 -19.80 1.53 -14.64
CA GLU A 188 -20.69 0.57 -15.31
C GLU A 188 -20.16 0.16 -16.69
N SER A 189 -19.75 1.14 -17.51
CA SER A 189 -19.14 0.88 -18.81
C SER A 189 -17.80 0.14 -18.68
N GLY A 190 -17.02 0.45 -17.64
CA GLY A 190 -15.75 -0.22 -17.34
C GLY A 190 -15.95 -1.69 -16.99
N THR A 191 -16.86 -1.99 -16.07
CA THR A 191 -17.20 -3.37 -15.69
C THR A 191 -17.72 -4.17 -16.88
N ALA A 192 -18.57 -3.60 -17.73
CA ALA A 192 -19.04 -4.27 -18.94
C ALA A 192 -17.91 -4.56 -19.94
N ALA A 193 -16.98 -3.62 -20.14
CA ALA A 193 -15.82 -3.81 -21.01
C ALA A 193 -14.89 -4.92 -20.50
N VAL A 194 -14.55 -4.88 -19.21
CA VAL A 194 -13.70 -5.88 -18.57
C VAL A 194 -14.35 -7.27 -18.58
N GLY A 195 -15.66 -7.34 -18.34
CA GLY A 195 -16.42 -8.59 -18.43
C GLY A 195 -16.35 -9.24 -19.81
N ARG A 196 -16.44 -8.44 -20.89
CA ARG A 196 -16.27 -8.93 -22.27
C ARG A 196 -14.86 -9.45 -22.55
N ILE A 197 -13.84 -8.79 -22.00
CA ILE A 197 -12.44 -9.22 -22.12
C ILE A 197 -12.25 -10.58 -21.43
N PHE A 198 -12.69 -10.71 -20.18
CA PHE A 198 -12.58 -11.97 -19.45
C PHE A 198 -13.37 -13.11 -20.10
N ALA A 199 -14.58 -12.84 -20.57
CA ALA A 199 -15.38 -13.82 -21.30
C ALA A 199 -14.70 -14.29 -22.58
N ARG A 200 -13.97 -13.41 -23.28
CA ARG A 200 -13.21 -13.79 -24.48
C ARG A 200 -11.94 -14.57 -24.17
N MET A 201 -11.27 -14.27 -23.05
CA MET A 201 -10.01 -14.92 -22.67
C MET A 201 -10.19 -16.32 -22.08
N VAL A 202 -11.19 -16.51 -21.22
CA VAL A 202 -11.36 -17.76 -20.42
C VAL A 202 -12.66 -18.49 -20.76
N GLY A 203 -13.50 -17.92 -21.62
CA GLY A 203 -14.79 -18.47 -22.02
C GLY A 203 -15.97 -17.86 -21.24
N GLY A 204 -17.17 -17.93 -21.84
CA GLY A 204 -18.36 -17.21 -21.37
C GLY A 204 -18.85 -17.61 -19.97
N GLN A 205 -18.54 -18.83 -19.51
CA GLN A 205 -18.94 -19.32 -18.18
C GLN A 205 -17.95 -18.94 -17.08
N LYS A 206 -16.63 -19.04 -17.35
CA LYS A 206 -15.56 -18.77 -16.37
C LYS A 206 -15.18 -17.29 -16.27
N GLY A 207 -15.42 -16.50 -17.32
CA GLY A 207 -15.08 -15.06 -17.36
C GLY A 207 -15.72 -14.21 -16.24
N PRO A 208 -17.04 -14.32 -15.98
CA PRO A 208 -17.70 -13.57 -14.90
C PRO A 208 -17.21 -13.94 -13.50
N ALA A 209 -16.89 -15.22 -13.25
CA ALA A 209 -16.33 -15.68 -11.99
C ALA A 209 -14.94 -15.05 -11.75
N LEU A 210 -14.09 -15.03 -12.78
CA LEU A 210 -12.76 -14.44 -12.71
C LEU A 210 -12.79 -12.93 -12.44
N HIS A 211 -13.72 -12.20 -13.08
CA HIS A 211 -13.94 -10.78 -12.81
C HIS A 211 -14.33 -10.54 -11.33
N THR A 212 -15.21 -11.39 -10.80
CA THR A 212 -15.70 -11.30 -9.42
C THR A 212 -14.58 -11.56 -8.42
N ILE A 213 -13.82 -12.65 -8.59
CA ILE A 213 -12.68 -13.00 -7.72
C ILE A 213 -11.63 -11.89 -7.73
N THR A 214 -11.30 -11.35 -8.90
CA THR A 214 -10.36 -10.23 -9.04
C THR A 214 -10.83 -9.02 -8.23
N THR A 215 -12.10 -8.65 -8.39
CA THR A 215 -12.71 -7.51 -7.69
C THR A 215 -12.74 -7.72 -6.17
N LEU A 216 -13.13 -8.92 -5.72
CA LEU A 216 -13.18 -9.28 -4.31
C LEU A 216 -11.78 -9.33 -3.69
N THR A 217 -10.78 -9.80 -4.42
CA THR A 217 -9.39 -9.87 -3.93
C THR A 217 -8.83 -8.46 -3.76
N VAL A 218 -8.98 -7.58 -4.76
CA VAL A 218 -8.56 -6.17 -4.64
C VAL A 218 -9.24 -5.52 -3.42
N ARG A 219 -10.55 -5.72 -3.26
CA ARG A 219 -11.31 -5.15 -2.15
C ARG A 219 -10.87 -5.72 -0.81
N SER A 220 -10.68 -7.04 -0.69
CA SER A 220 -10.22 -7.71 0.53
C SER A 220 -8.89 -7.13 1.00
N VAL A 221 -7.92 -7.03 0.08
CA VAL A 221 -6.60 -6.45 0.38
C VAL A 221 -6.71 -4.98 0.77
N ALA A 222 -7.52 -4.19 0.07
CA ALA A 222 -7.74 -2.78 0.42
C ALA A 222 -8.41 -2.60 1.78
N THR A 223 -9.44 -3.39 2.08
CA THR A 223 -10.08 -3.38 3.40
C THR A 223 -9.15 -3.88 4.49
N GLY A 224 -8.24 -4.80 4.17
CA GLY A 224 -7.19 -5.24 5.08
C GLY A 224 -6.23 -4.09 5.40
N VAL A 225 -5.68 -3.44 4.38
CA VAL A 225 -4.78 -2.29 4.53
C VAL A 225 -5.42 -1.15 5.33
N VAL A 226 -6.60 -0.69 4.92
CA VAL A 226 -7.29 0.43 5.57
C VAL A 226 -7.79 0.04 6.97
N GLY A 227 -8.28 -1.19 7.13
CA GLY A 227 -8.76 -1.71 8.42
C GLY A 227 -7.65 -1.83 9.45
N VAL A 228 -6.48 -2.35 9.04
CA VAL A 228 -5.27 -2.38 9.90
C VAL A 228 -4.88 -0.96 10.28
N ALA A 229 -4.81 -0.04 9.31
CA ALA A 229 -4.46 1.36 9.57
C ALA A 229 -5.41 2.01 10.58
N PHE A 230 -6.70 1.72 10.52
CA PHE A 230 -7.69 2.23 11.46
C PHE A 230 -7.52 1.68 12.88
N ILE A 231 -7.37 0.36 13.01
CA ILE A 231 -7.12 -0.28 14.32
C ILE A 231 -5.82 0.25 14.92
N GLN A 232 -4.78 0.37 14.10
CA GLN A 232 -3.48 0.87 14.51
C GLN A 232 -3.57 2.34 14.96
N ALA A 233 -4.25 3.21 14.22
CA ALA A 233 -4.50 4.59 14.63
C ALA A 233 -5.22 4.69 15.97
N LEU A 234 -6.17 3.79 16.22
CA LEU A 234 -6.88 3.72 17.50
C LEU A 234 -5.96 3.27 18.63
N LEU A 235 -5.17 2.20 18.43
CA LEU A 235 -4.19 1.72 19.41
C LEU A 235 -3.17 2.81 19.76
N PHE A 236 -2.56 3.43 18.76
CA PHE A 236 -1.62 4.53 18.97
C PHE A 236 -2.30 5.75 19.59
N GLY A 237 -3.51 6.10 19.18
CA GLY A 237 -4.28 7.20 19.75
C GLY A 237 -4.57 7.01 21.24
N VAL A 238 -4.97 5.80 21.65
CA VAL A 238 -5.10 5.47 23.09
C VAL A 238 -3.76 5.61 23.80
N GLY A 239 -2.68 5.12 23.20
CA GLY A 239 -1.33 5.28 23.77
C GLY A 239 -0.93 6.76 23.93
N PHE A 240 -1.23 7.61 22.94
CA PHE A 240 -0.94 9.05 23.00
C PHE A 240 -1.78 9.76 24.07
N MET A 241 -3.05 9.37 24.24
CA MET A 241 -3.87 9.91 25.32
C MET A 241 -3.34 9.52 26.70
N LEU A 242 -2.93 8.26 26.88
CA LEU A 242 -2.33 7.77 28.13
C LEU A 242 -0.97 8.42 28.41
N ALA A 243 -0.21 8.72 27.37
CA ALA A 243 1.07 9.41 27.45
C ALA A 243 0.94 10.92 27.79
N GLY A 244 -0.27 11.47 27.81
CA GLY A 244 -0.49 12.89 28.05
C GLY A 244 0.06 13.79 26.94
N THR A 245 0.30 13.26 25.73
CA THR A 245 0.89 14.04 24.64
C THR A 245 -0.08 15.14 24.18
N PRO A 246 0.40 16.38 23.98
CA PRO A 246 -0.43 17.43 23.40
C PRO A 246 -0.94 16.99 22.02
N ALA A 247 -2.22 17.28 21.74
CA ALA A 247 -2.90 16.93 20.49
C ALA A 247 -2.91 15.42 20.15
N ALA A 248 -3.05 14.52 21.14
CA ALA A 248 -3.14 13.07 20.95
C ALA A 248 -4.13 12.63 19.84
N GLY A 249 -5.28 13.30 19.71
CA GLY A 249 -6.24 13.02 18.65
C GLY A 249 -5.74 13.37 17.24
N LEU A 250 -4.98 14.46 17.12
CA LEU A 250 -4.33 14.82 15.85
C LEU A 250 -3.25 13.79 15.51
N LEU A 251 -2.41 13.40 16.49
CA LEU A 251 -1.38 12.37 16.31
C LEU A 251 -1.98 11.02 15.89
N ALA A 252 -3.11 10.62 16.46
CA ALA A 252 -3.84 9.42 16.04
C ALA A 252 -4.30 9.52 14.56
N LEU A 253 -4.81 10.69 14.15
CA LEU A 253 -5.16 10.93 12.75
C LEU A 253 -3.93 10.88 11.83
N VAL A 254 -2.78 11.36 12.28
CA VAL A 254 -1.51 11.22 11.54
C VAL A 254 -1.15 9.76 11.38
N THR A 255 -1.25 8.97 12.45
CA THR A 255 -0.98 7.53 12.39
C THR A 255 -1.92 6.82 11.44
N LEU A 256 -3.20 7.24 11.38
CA LEU A 256 -4.17 6.73 10.40
C LEU A 256 -3.70 7.01 8.97
N ILE A 257 -3.32 8.26 8.68
CA ILE A 257 -2.88 8.68 7.35
C ILE A 257 -1.60 7.94 6.96
N MET A 258 -0.61 7.88 7.84
CA MET A 258 0.62 7.11 7.60
C MET A 258 0.31 5.63 7.36
N GLY A 259 -0.62 5.05 8.12
CA GLY A 259 -1.06 3.67 7.95
C GLY A 259 -1.72 3.41 6.59
N ILE A 260 -2.48 4.38 6.04
CA ILE A 260 -3.13 4.33 4.71
C ILE A 260 -2.13 4.55 3.56
N VAL A 261 -1.01 5.24 3.81
CA VAL A 261 0.10 5.41 2.85
C VAL A 261 1.15 4.29 3.01
N GLN A 262 0.90 3.32 3.88
CA GLN A 262 1.79 2.20 4.24
C GLN A 262 3.17 2.64 4.75
N LEU A 263 3.23 3.79 5.42
CA LEU A 263 4.44 4.23 6.10
C LEU A 263 4.55 3.57 7.49
N PRO A 264 5.79 3.30 7.98
CA PRO A 264 5.99 2.73 9.30
C PRO A 264 5.41 3.61 10.41
N ALA A 265 4.61 3.01 11.30
CA ALA A 265 4.05 3.69 12.48
C ALA A 265 5.13 4.31 13.38
N LEU A 266 6.33 3.72 13.34
CA LEU A 266 7.51 4.16 14.08
C LEU A 266 7.85 5.63 13.82
N LEU A 267 7.53 6.17 12.64
CA LEU A 267 7.77 7.57 12.33
C LEU A 267 6.99 8.53 13.25
N VAL A 268 5.79 8.12 13.70
CA VAL A 268 4.98 8.91 14.64
C VAL A 268 5.28 8.52 16.08
N SER A 269 5.50 7.23 16.36
CA SER A 269 5.68 6.77 17.73
C SER A 269 7.04 7.12 18.32
N LEU A 270 8.13 7.17 17.53
CA LEU A 270 9.47 7.51 18.02
C LEU A 270 9.54 8.91 18.65
N PRO A 271 9.08 9.98 17.96
CA PRO A 271 9.03 11.32 18.57
C PRO A 271 8.21 11.37 19.85
N VAL A 272 7.10 10.62 19.90
CA VAL A 272 6.24 10.58 21.10
C VAL A 272 6.92 9.85 22.25
N ILE A 273 7.62 8.74 21.99
CA ILE A 273 8.44 8.06 22.99
C ILE A 273 9.52 9.02 23.50
N ALA A 274 10.23 9.73 22.61
CA ALA A 274 11.23 10.71 23.01
C ALA A 274 10.65 11.83 23.89
N TYR A 275 9.45 12.32 23.57
CA TYR A 275 8.74 13.30 24.39
C TYR A 275 8.40 12.75 25.79
N VAL A 276 7.86 11.53 25.87
CA VAL A 276 7.51 10.89 27.15
C VAL A 276 8.74 10.71 28.05
N TRP A 277 9.90 10.38 27.48
CA TRP A 277 11.15 10.21 28.22
C TRP A 277 11.87 11.53 28.56
N GLY A 278 11.73 12.57 27.74
CA GLY A 278 12.44 13.84 27.91
C GLY A 278 11.68 14.92 28.67
N MET A 279 10.36 15.03 28.44
CA MET A 279 9.49 16.08 28.97
C MET A 279 8.29 15.54 29.75
N GLY A 280 8.08 14.23 29.79
CA GLY A 280 6.96 13.63 30.51
C GLY A 280 7.15 13.68 32.02
N ASP A 281 6.09 14.08 32.74
CA ASP A 281 6.02 14.04 34.21
C ASP A 281 5.79 12.62 34.77
N GLY A 282 5.76 11.60 33.90
CA GLY A 282 5.53 10.20 34.26
C GLY A 282 6.73 9.58 34.97
N GLY A 283 6.47 8.77 36.00
CA GLY A 283 7.52 7.96 36.62
C GLY A 283 8.12 6.95 35.64
N THR A 284 9.39 6.54 35.86
CA THR A 284 10.14 5.63 34.98
C THR A 284 9.36 4.36 34.61
N VAL A 285 8.57 3.82 35.54
CA VAL A 285 7.72 2.64 35.33
C VAL A 285 6.63 2.88 34.28
N VAL A 286 5.99 4.07 34.30
CA VAL A 286 4.96 4.45 33.34
C VAL A 286 5.57 4.63 31.95
N ASN A 287 6.75 5.26 31.86
CA ASN A 287 7.44 5.48 30.59
C ASN A 287 7.88 4.16 29.93
N VAL A 288 8.37 3.20 30.73
CA VAL A 288 8.69 1.85 30.25
C VAL A 288 7.44 1.11 29.77
N ALA A 289 6.35 1.15 30.54
CA ALA A 289 5.09 0.51 30.17
C ALA A 289 4.51 1.08 28.87
N LEU A 290 4.50 2.41 28.70
CA LEU A 290 4.05 3.07 27.48
C LEU A 290 4.95 2.75 26.28
N THR A 291 6.27 2.66 26.48
CA THR A 291 7.20 2.27 25.42
C THR A 291 6.91 0.85 24.92
N ILE A 292 6.72 -0.10 25.85
CA ILE A 292 6.33 -1.49 25.51
C ILE A 292 4.99 -1.49 24.78
N TYR A 293 4.01 -0.71 25.24
CA TYR A 293 2.72 -0.57 24.57
C TYR A 293 2.85 -0.09 23.12
N PHE A 294 3.63 0.97 22.86
CA PHE A 294 3.85 1.47 21.50
C PHE A 294 4.58 0.47 20.60
N ILE A 295 5.50 -0.32 21.15
CA ILE A 295 6.17 -1.40 20.41
C ILE A 295 5.13 -2.46 20.02
N ILE A 296 4.33 -2.94 20.97
CA ILE A 296 3.28 -3.95 20.70
C ILE A 296 2.26 -3.41 19.68
N ALA A 297 1.82 -2.16 19.83
CA ALA A 297 0.93 -1.49 18.88
C ALA A 297 1.57 -1.37 17.49
N GLY A 298 2.88 -1.11 17.41
CA GLY A 298 3.63 -1.06 16.16
C GLY A 298 3.74 -2.41 15.46
N PHE A 299 3.90 -3.51 16.22
CA PHE A 299 3.95 -4.87 15.69
C PHE A 299 2.57 -5.49 15.43
N SER A 300 1.48 -4.83 15.82
CA SER A 300 0.11 -5.34 15.65
C SER A 300 -0.26 -5.57 14.19
N ASP A 301 0.33 -4.80 13.26
CA ASP A 301 0.08 -4.90 11.83
C ASP A 301 0.50 -6.26 11.25
N ASN A 302 1.53 -6.90 11.81
CA ASN A 302 2.00 -8.22 11.40
C ASN A 302 1.01 -9.35 11.72
N VAL A 303 0.13 -9.15 12.71
CA VAL A 303 -0.93 -10.10 13.08
C VAL A 303 -2.25 -9.71 12.40
N LEU A 304 -2.56 -8.42 12.38
CA LEU A 304 -3.82 -7.89 11.84
C LEU A 304 -3.91 -8.03 10.33
N LYS A 305 -2.79 -7.83 9.59
CA LYS A 305 -2.76 -7.99 8.13
C LYS A 305 -3.20 -9.41 7.72
N PRO A 306 -2.58 -10.50 8.22
CA PRO A 306 -3.08 -11.85 8.00
C PRO A 306 -4.58 -11.99 8.25
N MET A 307 -5.06 -11.64 9.44
CA MET A 307 -6.45 -11.85 9.81
C MET A 307 -7.46 -11.09 8.94
N LEU A 308 -7.06 -9.96 8.36
CA LEU A 308 -7.95 -9.09 7.58
C LEU A 308 -7.83 -9.31 6.06
N LEU A 309 -6.66 -9.70 5.54
CA LEU A 309 -6.45 -9.92 4.10
C LEU A 309 -7.13 -11.19 3.55
N GLY A 310 -7.49 -12.16 4.41
CA GLY A 310 -8.11 -13.44 4.00
C GLY A 310 -9.64 -13.47 4.03
N ARG A 311 -10.32 -12.38 4.42
CA ARG A 311 -11.78 -12.40 4.63
C ARG A 311 -12.53 -12.01 3.36
N GLY A 312 -13.44 -12.89 2.91
CA GLY A 312 -14.37 -12.60 1.81
C GLY A 312 -13.89 -12.99 0.41
N VAL A 313 -12.85 -13.84 0.31
CA VAL A 313 -12.38 -14.46 -0.93
C VAL A 313 -12.44 -15.98 -0.77
N SER A 314 -12.78 -16.71 -1.82
CA SER A 314 -12.80 -18.19 -1.86
C SER A 314 -11.42 -18.83 -1.76
N VAL A 315 -10.36 -18.03 -1.92
CA VAL A 315 -8.96 -18.46 -1.94
C VAL A 315 -8.39 -18.59 -0.53
N PRO A 316 -7.61 -19.65 -0.22
CA PRO A 316 -6.93 -19.78 1.05
C PRO A 316 -6.05 -18.56 1.38
N MET A 317 -6.21 -18.05 2.59
CA MET A 317 -5.48 -16.90 3.12
C MET A 317 -3.95 -16.96 2.92
N PRO A 318 -3.25 -18.11 3.05
CA PRO A 318 -1.81 -18.18 2.78
C PRO A 318 -1.43 -17.79 1.34
N VAL A 319 -2.26 -18.12 0.35
CA VAL A 319 -2.03 -17.75 -1.05
C VAL A 319 -2.13 -16.23 -1.20
N VAL A 320 -3.19 -15.63 -0.65
CA VAL A 320 -3.36 -14.17 -0.68
C VAL A 320 -2.18 -13.47 -0.02
N LEU A 321 -1.73 -13.95 1.15
CA LEU A 321 -0.61 -13.37 1.88
C LEU A 321 0.74 -13.53 1.17
N LEU A 322 1.04 -14.72 0.64
CA LEU A 322 2.26 -14.95 -0.13
C LEU A 322 2.29 -14.07 -1.38
N GLY A 323 1.15 -13.94 -2.07
CA GLY A 323 1.00 -13.04 -3.20
C GLY A 323 1.23 -11.58 -2.79
N ALA A 324 0.65 -11.15 -1.67
CA ALA A 324 0.78 -9.78 -1.19
C ALA A 324 2.22 -9.45 -0.73
N LEU A 325 2.84 -10.31 0.07
CA LEU A 325 4.22 -10.14 0.54
C LEU A 325 5.22 -10.23 -0.60
N GLY A 326 5.10 -11.25 -1.46
CA GLY A 326 5.99 -11.41 -2.62
C GLY A 326 5.85 -10.26 -3.61
N GLY A 327 4.62 -9.81 -3.85
CA GLY A 327 4.35 -8.64 -4.68
C GLY A 327 4.95 -7.36 -4.08
N MET A 328 4.85 -7.17 -2.76
CA MET A 328 5.46 -6.01 -2.07
C MET A 328 6.99 -5.97 -2.27
N MET A 329 7.65 -7.12 -2.20
CA MET A 329 9.10 -7.19 -2.40
C MET A 329 9.52 -6.85 -3.84
N GLY A 330 8.69 -7.20 -4.84
CA GLY A 330 9.02 -6.96 -6.25
C GLY A 330 8.63 -5.58 -6.77
N ALA A 331 7.41 -5.11 -6.46
CA ALA A 331 6.82 -3.89 -7.04
C ALA A 331 6.37 -2.87 -5.98
N GLY A 332 6.86 -2.99 -4.75
CA GLY A 332 6.55 -2.07 -3.65
C GLY A 332 5.08 -2.12 -3.25
N ILE A 333 4.53 -0.99 -2.78
CA ILE A 333 3.15 -0.95 -2.24
C ILE A 333 2.10 -1.37 -3.28
N VAL A 334 2.28 -1.04 -4.56
CA VAL A 334 1.40 -1.50 -5.66
C VAL A 334 1.41 -3.02 -5.76
N GLY A 335 2.60 -3.60 -5.63
CA GLY A 335 2.81 -5.03 -5.69
C GLY A 335 2.04 -5.82 -4.64
N LEU A 336 1.77 -5.24 -3.47
CA LEU A 336 0.91 -5.86 -2.44
C LEU A 336 -0.46 -6.24 -3.01
N PHE A 337 -1.08 -5.35 -3.78
CA PHE A 337 -2.39 -5.59 -4.37
C PHE A 337 -2.30 -6.49 -5.58
N VAL A 338 -1.37 -6.18 -6.49
CA VAL A 338 -1.23 -6.90 -7.75
C VAL A 338 -0.81 -8.34 -7.51
N GLY A 339 0.16 -8.57 -6.63
CA GLY A 339 0.65 -9.92 -6.30
C GLY A 339 -0.42 -10.77 -5.63
N ALA A 340 -1.19 -10.20 -4.69
CA ALA A 340 -2.32 -10.88 -4.08
C ALA A 340 -3.37 -11.30 -5.12
N VAL A 341 -3.72 -10.39 -6.05
CA VAL A 341 -4.67 -10.65 -7.13
C VAL A 341 -4.15 -11.74 -8.07
N ILE A 342 -2.91 -11.62 -8.55
CA ILE A 342 -2.33 -12.59 -9.48
C ILE A 342 -2.29 -13.99 -8.86
N LEU A 343 -1.83 -14.12 -7.62
CA LEU A 343 -1.73 -15.43 -6.98
C LEU A 343 -3.11 -16.02 -6.65
N SER A 344 -4.08 -15.17 -6.29
CA SER A 344 -5.46 -15.62 -6.04
C SER A 344 -6.14 -16.10 -7.31
N VAL A 345 -6.01 -15.33 -8.40
CA VAL A 345 -6.51 -15.71 -9.73
C VAL A 345 -5.81 -16.97 -10.23
N GLY A 346 -4.49 -17.05 -10.09
CA GLY A 346 -3.72 -18.22 -10.50
C GLY A 346 -4.12 -19.49 -9.73
N TYR A 347 -4.36 -19.37 -8.43
CA TYR A 347 -4.85 -20.48 -7.61
C TYR A 347 -6.23 -20.95 -8.03
N GLU A 348 -7.17 -20.04 -8.28
CA GLU A 348 -8.52 -20.39 -8.75
C GLU A 348 -8.52 -21.00 -10.15
N LEU A 349 -7.69 -20.47 -11.06
CA LEU A 349 -7.55 -21.05 -12.39
C LEU A 349 -6.92 -22.45 -12.32
N PHE A 350 -5.95 -22.64 -11.43
CA PHE A 350 -5.30 -23.94 -11.21
C PHE A 350 -6.26 -24.95 -10.59
N MET A 351 -6.94 -24.61 -9.50
CA MET A 351 -7.91 -25.50 -8.86
C MET A 351 -9.11 -25.77 -9.78
N GLY A 352 -9.59 -24.76 -10.49
CA GLY A 352 -10.63 -24.94 -11.50
C GLY A 352 -10.22 -25.81 -12.68
N TRP A 353 -8.92 -25.98 -12.97
CA TRP A 353 -8.43 -26.98 -13.94
C TRP A 353 -8.32 -28.37 -13.31
N VAL A 354 -7.82 -28.47 -12.08
CA VAL A 354 -7.72 -29.73 -11.32
C VAL A 354 -9.12 -30.35 -11.10
N ASP A 355 -10.11 -29.54 -10.75
CA ASP A 355 -11.47 -29.99 -10.46
C ASP A 355 -12.24 -30.37 -11.75
N GLU A 356 -11.88 -29.82 -12.91
CA GLU A 356 -12.52 -30.10 -14.21
C GLU A 356 -12.27 -31.54 -14.68
N GLU A 357 -11.14 -32.13 -14.31
CA GLU A 357 -10.80 -33.54 -14.54
C GLU A 357 -11.70 -34.48 -13.70
N SER A 358 -12.07 -34.06 -12.48
CA SER A 358 -12.91 -34.88 -11.59
C SER A 358 -14.36 -35.00 -12.08
N LEU A 359 -14.92 -33.94 -12.67
CA LEU A 359 -16.27 -33.93 -13.24
C LEU A 359 -16.37 -34.72 -14.54
N THR A 360 -15.32 -34.72 -15.36
CA THR A 360 -15.28 -35.53 -16.59
C THR A 360 -15.11 -37.01 -16.31
N VAL A 361 -14.33 -37.39 -15.29
CA VAL A 361 -14.23 -38.78 -14.84
C VAL A 361 -15.53 -39.26 -14.19
N ALA A 362 -16.16 -38.44 -13.33
CA ALA A 362 -17.44 -38.80 -12.72
C ALA A 362 -18.59 -38.89 -13.74
N ALA A 363 -18.61 -38.02 -14.76
CA ALA A 363 -19.57 -38.12 -15.86
C ALA A 363 -19.31 -39.36 -16.73
N ALA A 364 -18.04 -39.67 -17.04
CA ALA A 364 -17.68 -40.88 -17.77
C ALA A 364 -17.98 -42.16 -16.98
N GLU A 365 -17.83 -42.15 -15.65
CA GLU A 365 -18.22 -43.25 -14.77
C GLU A 365 -19.75 -43.37 -14.67
N ALA A 366 -20.50 -42.27 -14.63
CA ALA A 366 -21.97 -42.28 -14.65
C ALA A 366 -22.54 -42.82 -15.98
N GLU A 367 -21.90 -42.46 -17.09
CA GLU A 367 -22.24 -42.95 -18.43
C GLU A 367 -21.83 -44.44 -18.59
N ALA A 368 -20.68 -44.84 -18.04
CA ALA A 368 -20.22 -46.23 -18.03
C ALA A 368 -21.00 -47.15 -17.06
N THR A 369 -21.59 -46.61 -16.00
CA THR A 369 -22.45 -47.36 -15.06
C THR A 369 -23.91 -47.42 -15.51
N GLY A 370 -24.27 -46.81 -16.64
CA GLY A 370 -25.59 -46.95 -17.26
C GLY A 370 -26.73 -46.40 -16.42
N VAL A 371 -26.47 -45.47 -15.49
CA VAL A 371 -27.51 -44.80 -14.71
C VAL A 371 -28.02 -43.58 -15.48
N SER A 372 -28.55 -43.84 -16.68
CA SER A 372 -29.27 -42.87 -17.50
C SER A 372 -30.57 -43.51 -17.97
N ASP A 373 -31.50 -43.71 -17.03
CA ASP A 373 -32.95 -43.62 -17.23
C ASP A 373 -33.68 -44.24 -16.02
N ALA A 374 -34.03 -43.42 -15.03
CA ALA A 374 -35.03 -43.77 -14.01
C ALA A 374 -35.65 -42.54 -13.32
N ALA A 375 -35.78 -41.41 -14.01
CA ALA A 375 -36.48 -40.23 -13.48
C ALA A 375 -37.34 -39.52 -14.54
N ALA A 376 -37.88 -40.30 -15.48
CA ALA A 376 -39.03 -39.90 -16.27
C ALA A 376 -40.17 -40.88 -15.94
N ASP A 377 -40.89 -40.57 -14.86
CA ASP A 377 -42.32 -40.90 -14.65
C ASP A 377 -42.89 -40.02 -13.52
#